data_AF-A0A2M6ZUR0-F1
#
_entry.id   AF-A0A2M6ZUR0-F1
#
_cell.length_a   1.000
_cell.length_b   1.000
_cell.length_c   1.000
_cell.angle_alpha   90.00
_cell.angle_beta   90.00
_cell.angle_gamma   90.00
#
_symmetry.space_group_name_H-M   'P 1'
#
loop_
_entity.id
_entity.type
_entity.pdbx_description
1 polymer ?
#
loop_
_entity_poly.entity_id
_entity_poly.type
_entity_poly.pdbx_seq_one_letter_code
_entity_poly.pdbx_strand_id
1 'polypeptide(L)'
;LKEAAYKPCDLTHNILQFNKPIVFVGNGFEPYQDVLLEKLKGKIELLDGDRRFPHASNLAAIALHRMLAGDYDNLDSLSPNYIRRSDAEIGFVQTYPDKAIKR
;
A
#
# COMPACT_ATOMS: atom_id res chain seq x y z
N LEU A 1 -3.15 8.61 5.84
CA LEU A 1 -3.19 7.13 5.98
C LEU A 1 -1.78 6.64 6.22
N LYS A 2 -1.59 5.58 7.01
CA LYS A 2 -0.28 4.92 7.13
C LYS A 2 -0.18 3.83 6.06
N GLU A 3 1.05 3.44 5.70
CA GLU A 3 1.29 2.26 4.86
C GLU A 3 0.84 1.00 5.60
N ALA A 4 -0.23 0.37 5.12
CA ALA A 4 -0.81 -0.82 5.72
C ALA A 4 -1.72 -1.56 4.73
N ALA A 5 -1.98 -2.84 5.00
CA ALA A 5 -3.05 -3.58 4.35
C ALA A 5 -4.39 -3.32 5.08
N TYR A 6 -5.35 -2.72 4.37
CA TYR A 6 -6.69 -2.43 4.90
C TYR A 6 -7.74 -3.39 4.33
N LYS A 7 -8.77 -3.69 5.10
CA LYS A 7 -10.01 -4.23 4.53
C LYS A 7 -10.70 -3.12 3.72
N PRO A 8 -11.44 -3.43 2.64
CA PRO A 8 -12.10 -2.40 1.81
C PRO A 8 -13.01 -1.45 2.61
N CYS A 9 -13.79 -1.97 3.56
CA CYS A 9 -14.66 -1.16 4.41
C CYS A 9 -13.87 -0.17 5.28
N ASP A 10 -12.76 -0.60 5.88
CA ASP A 10 -11.92 0.26 6.72
C ASP A 10 -11.22 1.33 5.87
N LEU A 11 -10.75 0.94 4.68
CA LEU A 11 -10.13 1.88 3.73
C LEU A 11 -11.12 2.98 3.31
N THR A 12 -12.34 2.59 2.88
CA THR A 12 -13.36 3.53 2.43
C THR A 12 -13.81 4.48 3.54
N HIS A 13 -13.97 3.99 4.77
CA HIS A 13 -14.26 4.83 5.93
C HIS A 13 -13.17 5.91 6.13
N ASN A 14 -11.90 5.51 6.09
CA ASN A 14 -10.79 6.42 6.34
C ASN A 14 -10.59 7.44 5.21
N ILE A 15 -10.71 7.04 3.94
CA ILE A 15 -10.48 7.98 2.81
C ILE A 15 -11.60 9.02 2.68
N LEU A 16 -12.84 8.68 3.05
CA LEU A 16 -13.96 9.61 3.03
C LEU A 16 -13.77 10.79 4.00
N GLN A 17 -12.97 10.61 5.06
CA GLN A 17 -12.65 11.68 6.02
C GLN A 17 -11.85 12.83 5.39
N PHE A 18 -11.11 12.59 4.30
CA PHE A 18 -10.32 13.65 3.64
C PHE A 18 -11.17 14.58 2.76
N ASN A 19 -12.39 14.17 2.38
CA ASN A 19 -13.30 14.90 1.50
C ASN A 19 -12.64 15.51 0.24
N LYS A 20 -11.79 14.72 -0.44
CA LYS A 20 -11.10 15.09 -1.69
C LYS A 20 -11.43 14.10 -2.81
N PRO A 21 -11.21 14.46 -4.08
CA PRO A 21 -11.21 13.50 -5.18
C PRO A 21 -10.18 12.38 -4.91
N ILE A 22 -10.54 11.15 -5.27
CA ILE A 22 -9.72 9.96 -5.00
C ILE A 22 -9.35 9.34 -6.33
N VAL A 23 -8.04 9.23 -6.59
CA VAL A 23 -7.50 8.49 -7.72
C VAL A 23 -6.98 7.16 -7.19
N PHE A 24 -7.49 6.04 -7.71
CA PHE A 24 -6.97 4.71 -7.39
C PHE A 24 -5.89 4.31 -8.39
N VAL A 25 -4.80 3.73 -7.84
CA VAL A 25 -3.66 3.22 -8.59
C VAL A 25 -3.37 1.77 -8.20
N GLY A 26 -2.64 1.06 -9.05
CA GLY A 26 -2.35 -0.37 -8.91
C GLY A 26 -3.55 -1.27 -9.22
N ASN A 27 -3.34 -2.58 -9.13
CA ASN A 27 -4.35 -3.60 -9.39
C ASN A 27 -5.21 -3.97 -8.17
N GLY A 28 -4.88 -3.46 -6.97
CA GLY A 28 -5.64 -3.73 -5.74
C GLY A 28 -7.10 -3.27 -5.78
N PHE A 29 -7.48 -2.41 -6.73
CA PHE A 29 -8.86 -1.98 -6.94
C PHE A 29 -9.75 -3.08 -7.53
N GLU A 30 -9.22 -3.86 -8.50
CA GLU A 30 -9.99 -4.82 -9.31
C GLU A 30 -10.80 -5.84 -8.50
N PRO A 31 -10.21 -6.58 -7.54
CA PRO A 31 -10.96 -7.58 -6.77
C PRO A 31 -11.99 -6.98 -5.81
N TYR A 32 -11.97 -5.66 -5.57
CA TYR A 32 -12.84 -4.99 -4.61
C TYR A 32 -13.68 -3.87 -5.25
N GLN A 33 -13.71 -3.81 -6.59
CA GLN A 33 -14.33 -2.73 -7.35
C GLN A 33 -15.77 -2.45 -6.91
N ASP A 34 -16.60 -3.49 -6.78
CA ASP A 34 -18.01 -3.34 -6.42
C ASP A 34 -18.19 -2.65 -5.07
N VAL A 35 -17.48 -3.12 -4.05
CA VAL A 35 -17.53 -2.56 -2.68
C VAL A 35 -16.99 -1.13 -2.66
N LEU A 36 -15.91 -0.86 -3.38
CA LEU A 36 -15.30 0.47 -3.43
C LEU A 36 -16.22 1.47 -4.13
N LEU A 37 -16.81 1.11 -5.28
CA LEU A 37 -17.74 1.95 -6.02
C LEU A 37 -19.01 2.23 -5.22
N GLU A 38 -19.59 1.21 -4.58
CA GLU A 38 -20.77 1.35 -3.73
C GLU A 38 -20.53 2.33 -2.57
N LYS A 39 -19.42 2.16 -1.84
CA LYS A 39 -19.12 2.95 -0.64
C LYS A 39 -18.67 4.37 -0.95
N LEU A 40 -17.98 4.59 -2.08
CA LEU A 40 -17.38 5.89 -2.43
C LEU A 40 -18.27 6.74 -3.34
N LYS A 41 -19.47 6.25 -3.71
CA LYS A 41 -20.53 7.01 -4.40
C LYS A 41 -20.03 7.77 -5.64
N GLY A 42 -19.12 7.16 -6.42
CA GLY A 42 -18.61 7.75 -7.66
C GLY A 42 -17.55 8.85 -7.49
N LYS A 43 -17.01 9.10 -6.29
CA LYS A 43 -15.85 10.00 -6.09
C LYS A 43 -14.51 9.32 -6.44
N ILE A 44 -14.48 8.50 -7.48
CA ILE A 44 -13.34 7.68 -7.86
C ILE A 44 -12.94 7.99 -9.29
N GLU A 45 -11.65 8.21 -9.49
CA GLU A 45 -11.01 8.18 -10.80
C GLU A 45 -10.03 7.01 -10.85
N LEU A 46 -9.98 6.34 -12.00
CA LEU A 46 -9.03 5.27 -12.28
C LEU A 46 -8.09 5.76 -13.38
N LEU A 47 -6.79 5.52 -13.21
CA LEU A 47 -5.82 5.76 -14.27
C LEU A 47 -5.78 4.57 -15.22
N ASP A 48 -5.81 4.85 -16.52
CA ASP A 48 -5.73 3.83 -17.57
C ASP A 48 -4.30 3.38 -17.85
N GLY A 49 -4.16 2.11 -18.22
CA GLY A 49 -2.94 1.49 -18.71
C GLY A 49 -1.79 1.53 -17.70
N ASP A 50 -0.57 1.73 -18.19
CA ASP A 50 0.64 1.66 -17.36
C ASP A 50 0.73 2.78 -16.32
N ARG A 51 -0.02 3.88 -16.48
CA ARG A 51 0.04 5.05 -15.58
C ARG A 51 -0.42 4.75 -14.16
N ARG A 52 -1.14 3.64 -13.94
CA ARG A 52 -1.56 3.19 -12.61
C ARG A 52 -0.50 2.36 -11.88
N PHE A 53 0.62 1.99 -12.51
CA PHE A 53 1.66 1.15 -11.90
C PHE A 53 2.91 1.96 -11.50
N PRO A 54 3.75 1.42 -10.60
CA PRO A 54 5.02 2.05 -10.25
C PRO A 54 5.94 2.15 -11.47
N HIS A 55 6.54 3.34 -11.67
CA HIS A 55 7.54 3.60 -12.72
C HIS A 55 8.86 4.06 -12.12
N ALA A 56 9.97 3.62 -12.71
CA ALA A 56 11.32 3.99 -12.26
C ALA A 56 11.55 5.52 -12.33
N SER A 57 10.96 6.21 -13.31
CA SER A 57 11.01 7.66 -13.42
C SER A 57 10.38 8.37 -12.23
N ASN A 58 9.22 7.88 -11.75
CA ASN A 58 8.55 8.43 -10.57
C ASN A 58 9.39 8.20 -9.31
N LEU A 59 10.01 7.02 -9.17
CA LEU A 59 10.93 6.73 -8.08
C LEU A 59 12.14 7.67 -8.10
N ALA A 60 12.75 7.88 -9.27
CA ALA A 60 13.87 8.81 -9.43
C ALA A 60 13.48 10.26 -9.06
N ALA A 61 12.28 10.69 -9.46
CA ALA A 61 11.76 12.02 -9.09
C ALA A 61 11.60 12.19 -7.57
N ILE A 62 11.12 11.16 -6.87
CA ILE A 62 11.01 11.15 -5.40
C ILE A 62 12.41 11.14 -4.75
N ALA A 63 13.33 10.32 -5.27
CA ALA A 63 14.67 10.16 -4.72
C ALA A 63 15.58 11.38 -4.94
N LEU A 64 15.30 12.21 -5.94
CA LEU A 64 16.12 13.36 -6.31
C LEU A 64 16.39 14.29 -5.12
N HIS A 65 15.37 14.58 -4.30
CA HIS A 65 15.53 15.44 -3.12
C HIS A 65 16.47 14.85 -2.08
N ARG A 66 16.38 13.53 -1.83
CA ARG A 66 17.26 12.82 -0.90
C ARG A 66 18.70 12.81 -1.41
N MET A 67 18.89 12.49 -2.69
CA MET A 67 20.19 12.49 -3.36
C MET A 67 20.89 13.85 -3.27
N LEU A 68 20.18 14.95 -3.58
CA LEU A 68 20.74 16.30 -3.50
C LEU A 68 21.11 16.72 -2.07
N ALA A 69 20.43 16.16 -1.06
CA ALA A 69 20.75 16.36 0.35
C ALA A 69 21.88 15.44 0.86
N GLY A 70 22.42 14.55 0.02
CA GLY A 70 23.40 13.55 0.43
C GLY A 70 22.83 12.43 1.32
N ASP A 71 21.51 12.28 1.36
CA ASP A 71 20.80 11.23 2.10
C ASP A 71 20.71 9.96 1.24
N TYR A 72 21.54 8.98 1.56
CA TYR A 72 21.63 7.70 0.87
C TYR A 72 21.41 6.55 1.84
N ASP A 73 20.73 5.50 1.35
CA ASP A 73 20.49 4.28 2.14
C ASP A 73 21.78 3.43 2.18
N ASN A 74 22.07 2.82 3.34
CA ASN A 74 23.11 1.80 3.44
C ASN A 74 22.58 0.48 2.87
N LEU A 75 23.25 -0.04 1.84
CA LEU A 75 22.88 -1.29 1.15
C LEU A 75 22.73 -2.48 2.10
N ASP A 76 23.59 -2.60 3.12
CA ASP A 76 23.56 -3.72 4.07
C ASP A 76 22.33 -3.66 5.00
N SER A 77 21.78 -2.45 5.19
CA SER A 77 20.60 -2.23 6.04
C SER A 77 19.28 -2.24 5.29
N LEU A 78 19.33 -2.28 3.95
CA LEU A 78 18.14 -2.18 3.13
C LEU A 78 17.29 -3.44 3.30
N SER A 79 16.04 -3.25 3.70
CA SER A 79 15.10 -4.35 3.93
C SER A 79 13.71 -4.01 3.39
N PRO A 80 12.91 -5.02 2.98
CA PRO A 80 11.54 -4.78 2.55
C PRO A 80 10.68 -4.22 3.69
N ASN A 81 9.80 -3.25 3.37
CA ASN A 81 8.78 -2.80 4.31
C ASN A 81 7.61 -3.81 4.36
N TYR A 82 7.61 -4.69 5.37
CA TYR A 82 6.56 -5.69 5.56
C TYR A 82 5.28 -5.09 6.18
N ILE A 83 4.34 -4.69 5.34
CA ILE A 83 3.02 -4.16 5.76
C ILE A 83 2.01 -5.24 6.22
N ARG A 84 2.31 -6.53 5.99
CA ARG A 84 1.55 -7.69 6.49
C ARG A 84 2.48 -8.81 6.92
N ARG A 85 2.01 -9.69 7.81
CA ARG A 85 2.72 -10.96 8.10
C ARG A 85 2.82 -11.81 6.85
N SER A 86 3.96 -12.49 6.69
CA SER A 86 4.19 -13.39 5.55
C SER A 86 3.32 -14.65 5.68
N ASP A 87 3.04 -15.32 4.57
CA ASP A 87 2.22 -16.54 4.58
C ASP A 87 2.91 -17.67 5.36
N ALA A 88 4.25 -17.72 5.31
CA ALA A 88 5.05 -18.63 6.12
C ALA A 88 4.89 -18.34 7.62
N GLU A 89 4.91 -17.07 8.02
CA GLU A 89 4.70 -16.68 9.42
C GLU A 89 3.27 -16.96 9.87
N ILE A 90 2.28 -16.73 9.01
CA ILE A 90 0.88 -17.07 9.28
C ILE A 90 0.74 -18.59 9.50
N GLY A 91 1.29 -19.40 8.59
CA GLY A 91 1.26 -20.86 8.70
C GLY A 91 2.04 -21.38 9.91
N PHE A 92 3.18 -20.77 10.24
CA PHE A 92 3.97 -21.13 11.42
C PHE A 92 3.20 -20.86 12.71
N VAL A 93 2.57 -19.69 12.83
CA VAL A 93 1.74 -19.34 14.01
C VAL A 93 0.52 -20.24 14.12
N GLN A 94 -0.12 -20.62 13.01
CA GLN A 94 -1.22 -21.59 13.02
C GLN A 94 -0.78 -22.97 13.52
N THR A 95 0.44 -23.38 13.15
CA THR A 95 1.00 -24.70 13.51
C THR A 95 1.55 -24.71 14.94
N TYR A 96 2.13 -23.60 15.39
CA TYR A 96 2.81 -23.46 16.68
C TYR A 96 2.36 -22.17 17.42
N PRO A 97 1.11 -22.11 17.89
CA PRO A 97 0.54 -20.91 18.49
C PRO A 97 1.32 -20.43 19.73
N ASP A 98 1.84 -21.36 20.54
CA ASP A 98 2.62 -21.04 21.75
C ASP A 98 4.01 -20.45 21.46
N LYS A 99 4.47 -20.51 20.20
CA LYS A 99 5.78 -19.99 19.75
C LYS A 99 5.66 -18.69 18.94
N ALA A 100 4.49 -18.07 18.91
CA ALA A 100 4.28 -16.84 18.16
C ALA A 100 5.11 -15.67 18.74
N ILE A 101 6.03 -15.13 17.93
CA ILE A 101 6.79 -13.93 18.27
C ILE A 101 5.88 -12.70 18.02
N LYS A 102 5.74 -11.81 19.01
CA LYS A 102 5.06 -10.52 18.83
C LYS A 102 6.01 -9.54 18.14
N ARG A 103 5.58 -8.98 17.01
CA ARG A 103 6.23 -7.86 16.33
C ARG A 103 5.68 -6.53 16.81
#